data_AF-A0A0F3RJ83-F1
#
_entry.id   AF-A0A0F3RJ83-F1
#
_cell.length_a   1.000
_cell.length_b   1.000
_cell.length_c   1.000
_cell.angle_alpha   90.00
_cell.angle_beta   90.00
_cell.angle_gamma   90.00
#
_symmetry.space_group_name_H-M   'P 1'
#
loop_
_entity.id
_entity.type
_entity.pdbx_description
1 polymer ?
#
loop_
_entity_poly.entity_id
_entity_poly.type
_entity_poly.pdbx_seq_one_letter_code
_entity_poly.pdbx_strand_id
1 'polypeptide(L)'
;MKLYQDDKDIIKLIHTIIYSDNRQFAKAFRNTAVSGIISESALETSAGIQSTLGKNITSLQYLKPGGSFSIKKWFSNSAETGWLFITANPSQRATLCPLISAG
;
A
#
# COMPACT_ATOMS: atom_id res chain seq x y z
N MET A 1 -6.51 24.76 -3.90
CA MET A 1 -5.38 23.81 -3.99
C MET A 1 -5.91 22.41 -3.67
N LYS A 2 -6.45 21.69 -4.68
CA LYS A 2 -6.92 20.30 -4.53
C LYS A 2 -5.77 19.40 -4.98
N LEU A 3 -4.89 18.99 -4.05
CA LEU A 3 -3.64 18.31 -4.41
C LEU A 3 -3.71 16.78 -4.44
N TYR A 4 -4.88 16.18 -4.19
CA TYR A 4 -5.03 14.73 -4.27
C TYR A 4 -6.35 14.43 -4.95
N GLN A 5 -6.27 14.03 -6.22
CA GLN A 5 -7.35 13.28 -6.83
C GLN A 5 -7.39 11.97 -6.03
N ASP A 6 -8.48 11.75 -5.31
CA ASP A 6 -8.65 10.68 -4.32
C ASP A 6 -8.84 9.31 -5.00
N ASP A 7 -7.97 9.02 -5.96
CA ASP A 7 -7.87 7.78 -6.71
C ASP A 7 -7.17 6.74 -5.82
N LYS A 8 -7.93 6.21 -4.86
CA LYS A 8 -7.51 5.17 -3.91
C LYS A 8 -7.48 3.79 -4.57
N ASP A 9 -6.83 3.69 -5.72
CA ASP A 9 -6.70 2.45 -6.46
C ASP A 9 -5.46 1.66 -5.99
N ILE A 10 -5.73 0.60 -5.22
CA ILE A 10 -4.72 -0.32 -4.68
C ILE A 10 -3.98 -1.05 -5.82
N ILE A 11 -4.67 -1.38 -6.92
CA ILE A 11 -4.04 -2.08 -8.05
C ILE A 11 -3.06 -1.15 -8.76
N LYS A 12 -3.45 0.10 -8.95
CA LYS A 12 -2.57 1.14 -9.51
C LYS A 12 -1.35 1.41 -8.62
N LEU A 13 -1.54 1.41 -7.30
CA LEU A 13 -0.44 1.52 -6.33
C LEU A 13 0.56 0.36 -6.47
N ILE A 14 0.06 -0.87 -6.48
CA ILE A 14 0.88 -2.08 -6.61
C ILE A 14 1.64 -2.06 -7.94
N HIS A 15 0.97 -1.71 -9.04
CA HIS A 15 1.61 -1.60 -10.35
C HIS A 15 2.71 -0.54 -10.39
N THR A 16 2.48 0.61 -9.77
CA THR A 16 3.45 1.70 -9.69
C THR A 16 4.70 1.29 -8.91
N ILE A 17 4.54 0.52 -7.82
CA ILE A 17 5.66 0.19 -6.94
C ILE A 17 6.40 -1.08 -7.39
N ILE A 18 5.68 -2.13 -7.80
CA ILE A 18 6.26 -3.46 -8.05
C ILE A 18 6.64 -3.65 -9.52
N TYR A 19 5.77 -3.24 -10.44
CA TYR A 19 5.88 -3.62 -11.86
C TYR A 19 6.43 -2.50 -12.75
N SER A 20 6.59 -1.29 -12.22
CA SER A 20 7.10 -0.15 -12.98
C SER A 20 8.62 -0.15 -13.02
N ASP A 21 9.17 0.18 -14.20
CA ASP A 21 10.61 0.46 -14.33
C ASP A 21 10.99 1.72 -13.53
N ASN A 22 12.30 1.90 -13.30
CA ASN A 22 12.80 3.01 -12.48
C ASN A 22 12.36 4.40 -12.99
N ARG A 23 12.17 4.55 -14.30
CA ARG A 23 11.74 5.82 -14.90
C ARG A 23 10.29 6.11 -14.59
N GLN A 24 9.42 5.13 -14.73
CA GLN A 24 8.01 5.23 -14.37
C GLN A 24 7.83 5.40 -12.86
N PHE A 25 8.60 4.67 -12.05
CA PHE A 25 8.63 4.79 -10.60
C PHE A 25 9.06 6.20 -10.18
N ALA A 26 10.21 6.70 -10.64
CA ALA A 26 10.68 8.04 -10.33
C ALA A 26 9.71 9.14 -10.80
N LYS A 27 9.08 8.95 -11.96
CA LYS A 27 8.04 9.87 -12.45
C LYS A 27 6.84 9.95 -11.53
N ALA A 28 6.42 8.83 -10.92
CA ALA A 28 5.31 8.80 -9.97
C ALA A 28 5.59 9.64 -8.70
N PHE A 29 6.86 9.78 -8.31
CA PHE A 29 7.29 10.51 -7.11
C PHE A 29 7.84 11.91 -7.38
N ARG A 30 7.92 12.36 -8.64
CA ARG A 30 8.58 13.61 -9.06
C ARG A 30 8.08 14.88 -8.37
N ASN A 31 6.80 14.92 -7.99
CA ASN A 31 6.17 16.07 -7.33
C ASN A 31 5.88 15.81 -5.84
N THR A 32 6.63 14.89 -5.22
CA THR A 32 6.46 14.51 -3.81
C THR A 32 7.70 14.88 -3.00
N ALA A 33 7.59 14.85 -1.67
CA ALA A 33 8.72 15.15 -0.78
C ALA A 33 9.93 14.21 -0.96
N VAL A 34 9.75 13.05 -1.58
CA VAL A 34 10.81 12.06 -1.80
C VAL A 34 11.47 12.18 -3.19
N SER A 35 11.13 13.19 -3.99
CA SER A 35 11.70 13.41 -5.33
C SER A 35 13.21 13.65 -5.34
N GLY A 36 13.80 14.07 -4.22
CA GLY A 36 15.25 14.21 -4.06
C GLY A 36 15.98 12.89 -3.78
N ILE A 37 15.23 11.85 -3.39
CA ILE A 37 15.76 10.52 -3.01
C ILE A 37 15.51 9.52 -4.13
N ILE A 38 14.32 9.56 -4.72
CA ILE A 38 13.92 8.71 -5.84
C ILE A 38 14.18 9.48 -7.14
N SER A 39 15.15 9.00 -7.93
CA SER A 39 15.48 9.60 -9.22
C SER A 39 15.89 8.55 -10.24
N GLU A 40 15.76 8.90 -11.52
CA GLU A 40 16.23 8.05 -12.63
C GLU A 40 17.73 7.72 -12.51
N SER A 41 18.52 8.63 -11.94
CA SER A 41 19.95 8.50 -11.68
C SER A 41 20.31 7.74 -10.40
N ALA A 42 19.38 7.59 -9.45
CA ALA A 42 19.61 6.91 -8.16
C ALA A 42 18.97 5.51 -8.18
N LEU A 43 19.47 4.66 -9.07
CA LEU A 43 18.86 3.36 -9.40
C LEU A 43 18.94 2.37 -8.23
N GLU A 44 20.07 2.31 -7.51
CA GLU A 44 20.25 1.42 -6.36
C GLU A 44 19.32 1.79 -5.19
N THR A 45 19.21 3.08 -4.87
CA THR A 45 18.32 3.58 -3.82
C THR A 45 16.85 3.32 -4.16
N SER A 46 16.46 3.62 -5.41
CA SER A 46 15.09 3.40 -5.88
C SER A 46 14.73 1.91 -5.87
N ALA A 47 15.62 1.03 -6.31
CA ALA A 47 15.44 -0.42 -6.27
C ALA A 47 15.34 -0.95 -4.82
N GLY A 48 16.14 -0.42 -3.90
CA GLY A 48 16.07 -0.76 -2.47
C GLY A 48 14.71 -0.40 -1.84
N ILE A 49 14.18 0.78 -2.19
CA ILE A 49 12.85 1.24 -1.78
C ILE A 49 11.76 0.34 -2.39
N GLN A 50 11.81 0.08 -3.70
CA GLN A 50 10.85 -0.82 -4.36
C GLN A 50 10.85 -2.23 -3.76
N SER A 51 12.03 -2.79 -3.46
CA SER A 51 12.17 -4.12 -2.83
C SER A 51 11.53 -4.17 -1.44
N THR A 52 11.77 -3.14 -0.61
CA THR A 52 11.20 -3.05 0.73
C THR A 52 9.68 -2.87 0.68
N LEU A 53 9.20 -1.97 -0.17
CA LEU A 53 7.77 -1.73 -0.32
C LEU A 53 7.06 -2.96 -0.90
N GLY A 54 7.59 -3.54 -1.97
CA GLY A 54 7.04 -4.70 -2.66
C GLY A 54 6.75 -5.86 -1.71
N LYS A 55 7.68 -6.20 -0.82
CA LYS A 55 7.50 -7.27 0.19
C LYS A 55 6.30 -7.03 1.11
N ASN A 56 6.02 -5.78 1.46
CA ASN A 56 4.95 -5.43 2.39
C ASN A 56 3.60 -5.24 1.69
N ILE A 57 3.60 -4.61 0.52
CA ILE A 57 2.36 -4.22 -0.19
C ILE A 57 1.81 -5.32 -1.11
N THR A 58 2.60 -6.35 -1.48
CA THR A 58 2.11 -7.44 -2.35
C THR A 58 0.88 -8.11 -1.74
N SER A 59 0.80 -8.20 -0.41
CA SER A 59 -0.36 -8.72 0.30
C SER A 59 -1.66 -7.93 0.04
N LEU A 60 -1.55 -6.64 -0.32
CA LEU A 60 -2.70 -5.79 -0.65
C LEU A 60 -3.40 -6.21 -1.95
N GLN A 61 -2.73 -6.97 -2.83
CA GLN A 61 -3.35 -7.49 -4.06
C GLN A 61 -4.52 -8.42 -3.79
N TYR A 62 -4.58 -9.00 -2.59
CA TYR A 62 -5.65 -9.90 -2.16
C TYR A 62 -6.86 -9.14 -1.58
N LEU A 63 -6.76 -7.82 -1.39
CA LEU A 63 -7.89 -7.01 -0.95
C LEU A 63 -8.88 -6.85 -2.09
N LYS A 64 -10.17 -7.00 -1.79
CA LYS A 64 -11.22 -6.69 -2.75
C LYS A 64 -11.27 -5.17 -2.95
N PRO A 65 -11.22 -4.67 -4.20
CA PRO A 65 -11.36 -3.25 -4.46
C PRO A 65 -12.77 -2.77 -4.06
N GLY A 66 -12.87 -1.51 -3.62
CA GLY A 66 -14.15 -0.86 -3.34
C GLY A 66 -14.75 -1.11 -1.95
N GLY A 67 -13.99 -1.70 -1.01
CA GLY A 67 -14.42 -1.76 0.39
C GLY A 67 -14.43 -0.36 1.04
N SER A 68 -15.51 -0.04 1.76
CA SER A 68 -15.65 1.21 2.54
C SER A 68 -15.39 1.02 4.03
N PHE A 69 -15.05 -0.21 4.43
CA PHE A 69 -14.75 -0.54 5.82
C PHE A 69 -13.49 0.19 6.30
N SER A 70 -13.57 0.80 7.47
CA SER A 70 -12.46 1.50 8.10
C SER A 70 -12.40 1.12 9.57
N ILE A 71 -11.30 0.47 9.98
CA ILE A 71 -11.06 0.09 11.37
C ILE A 71 -11.11 1.32 12.29
N LYS A 72 -10.56 2.46 11.85
CA LYS A 72 -10.61 3.73 12.60
C LYS A 72 -12.05 4.19 12.85
N LYS A 73 -12.91 4.16 11.83
CA LYS A 73 -14.32 4.54 11.98
C LYS A 73 -15.07 3.54 12.87
N TRP A 74 -14.81 2.25 12.68
CA TRP A 74 -15.40 1.19 13.49
C TRP A 74 -15.05 1.35 14.97
N PHE A 75 -13.78 1.60 15.29
CA PHE A 75 -13.32 1.81 16.67
C PHE A 75 -13.84 3.11 17.31
N SER A 76 -13.98 4.17 16.50
CA SER A 76 -14.43 5.48 17.01
C SER A 76 -15.95 5.60 17.10
N ASN A 77 -16.70 4.65 16.54
CA ASN A 77 -18.16 4.67 16.53
C ASN A 77 -18.68 3.95 17.78
N SER A 78 -19.17 4.70 18.76
CA SER A 78 -19.74 4.16 19.99
C SER A 78 -21.02 3.33 19.78
N ALA A 79 -21.63 3.37 18.59
CA ALA A 79 -22.75 2.51 18.22
C ALA A 79 -22.30 1.11 17.75
N GLU A 80 -21.02 0.92 17.42
CA GLU A 80 -20.46 -0.37 17.02
C GLU A 80 -20.01 -1.13 18.27
N THR A 81 -20.80 -2.10 18.73
CA THR A 81 -20.49 -2.92 19.91
C THR A 81 -20.03 -4.34 19.56
N GLY A 82 -19.80 -4.61 18.27
CA GLY A 82 -19.43 -5.92 17.75
C GLY A 82 -17.98 -6.31 18.02
N TRP A 83 -17.62 -7.54 17.69
CA TRP A 83 -16.24 -8.01 17.66
C TRP A 83 -15.75 -8.08 16.21
N LEU A 84 -14.55 -7.55 15.93
CA LEU A 84 -13.89 -7.69 14.64
C LEU A 84 -12.95 -8.90 14.69
N PHE A 85 -13.28 -9.95 13.93
CA PHE A 85 -12.43 -11.14 13.81
C PHE A 85 -11.60 -11.06 12.53
N ILE A 86 -10.27 -11.08 12.67
CA ILE A 86 -9.34 -11.19 11.54
C ILE A 86 -8.97 -12.67 11.40
N THR A 87 -9.57 -13.32 10.40
CA THR A 87 -9.37 -14.76 10.14
C THR A 87 -8.52 -14.98 8.90
N ALA A 88 -7.63 -15.98 8.94
CA ALA A 88 -6.81 -16.40 7.81
C ALA A 88 -6.69 -17.92 7.78
N ASN A 89 -6.75 -18.52 6.59
CA ASN A 89 -6.46 -19.94 6.46
C ASN A 89 -5.00 -20.21 6.85
N PRO A 90 -4.67 -21.37 7.45
CA PRO A 90 -3.29 -21.69 7.86
C PRO A 90 -2.26 -21.54 6.74
N SER A 91 -2.61 -21.95 5.52
CA SER A 91 -1.80 -21.79 4.30
C SER A 91 -1.61 -20.35 3.85
N GLN A 92 -2.46 -19.42 4.30
CA GLN A 92 -2.44 -18.00 3.94
C GLN A 92 -1.78 -17.13 5.01
N ARG A 93 -1.49 -17.66 6.20
CA ARG A 93 -0.93 -16.85 7.30
C ARG A 93 0.42 -16.23 6.96
N ALA A 94 1.31 -16.98 6.31
CA ALA A 94 2.61 -16.45 5.90
C ALA A 94 2.46 -15.28 4.90
N THR A 95 1.50 -15.36 3.99
CA THR A 95 1.20 -14.33 2.98
C THR A 95 0.44 -13.14 3.56
N LEU A 96 -0.40 -13.36 4.58
CA LEU A 96 -1.21 -12.33 5.23
C LEU A 96 -0.52 -11.70 6.44
N CYS A 97 0.60 -12.25 6.91
CA CYS A 97 1.39 -11.69 8.01
C CYS A 97 1.67 -10.18 7.85
N PRO A 98 2.15 -9.69 6.67
CA PRO A 98 2.37 -8.26 6.47
C PRO A 98 1.08 -7.44 6.59
N LEU A 99 -0.07 -8.00 6.20
CA LEU A 99 -1.37 -7.33 6.25
C LEU A 99 -1.93 -7.26 7.69
N ILE A 100 -1.74 -8.33 8.47
CA ILE A 100 -2.21 -8.42 9.86
C ILE A 100 -1.34 -7.57 10.79
N SER A 101 -0.03 -7.50 10.52
CA SER A 101 0.92 -6.71 11.33
C SER A 101 0.95 -5.22 10.98
N ALA A 102 0.21 -4.76 9.96
CA ALA A 102 0.20 -3.36 9.51
C ALA A 102 -0.57 -2.39 10.45
N GLY A 103 -0.65 -2.71 11.74
CA GLY A 103 -1.34 -1.93 12.77
C GLY A 103 -0.59 -0.68 13.21
#